data_AF-A0A317F9B3-F1
#
_entry.id   AF-A0A317F9B3-F1
#
_cell.length_a   1.000
_cell.length_b   1.000
_cell.length_c   1.000
_cell.angle_alpha   90.00
_cell.angle_beta   90.00
_cell.angle_gamma   90.00
#
_symmetry.space_group_name_H-M   'P 1'
#
loop_
_entity.id
_entity.type
_entity.pdbx_description
1 polymer ?
#
loop_
_entity_poly.entity_id
_entity_poly.type
_entity_poly.pdbx_seq_one_letter_code
_entity_poly.pdbx_strand_id
1 'polypeptide(L)'
;MSSSADHRPDPADLARFRALCGARRWTSRLTELGRRTAAPSLAGRAAQQRHALELVLARLAETPSLERATPAEQRIVAFARQAVRLSAALPPEPRKRLRDRIEAGLSGEATLMPLFHLLRTAERHRAMGFTVAFTGLAEETPWDLTISRDGATAEVACETVSAEEGRQVHRGDWCALVDRVNPELQTWLAAHPGRYLLKMTLPEGMVSDDQVAELHRRISGLLAEQKRQDAGADAVLKLDPLVLAGAQVAVRGLPAQLRAQFGEEAHLAVTSAPDSGSVFVMAARAGRENAIATAATRRMAAAAEQRLSGAHPGILSVFLDDLDRGEWRGLRERMELEGATRRWMTEATARRVVAVTCASRMELFGMAPPDAAAEGELRFRNPSHPASKSAALAPAILSSN
;
A
#
# COMPACT_ATOMS: atom_id res chain seq x y z
N MET A 1 -18.61 0.59 24.94
CA MET A 1 -18.37 1.90 24.28
C MET A 1 -18.68 1.70 22.80
N SER A 2 -19.66 2.44 22.25
CA SER A 2 -19.99 2.37 20.83
C SER A 2 -18.76 2.68 19.97
N SER A 3 -18.56 1.91 18.91
CA SER A 3 -17.45 2.11 17.98
C SER A 3 -17.57 3.50 17.35
N SER A 4 -16.47 4.18 17.04
CA SER A 4 -16.56 5.48 16.34
C SER A 4 -17.24 5.36 14.96
N ALA A 5 -17.30 4.12 14.43
CA ALA A 5 -18.01 3.73 13.23
C ALA A 5 -19.56 3.67 13.36
N ASP A 6 -20.13 3.67 14.58
CA ASP A 6 -21.59 3.61 14.78
C ASP A 6 -22.29 4.96 14.56
N HIS A 7 -21.52 6.05 14.43
CA HIS A 7 -22.07 7.38 14.25
C HIS A 7 -22.14 7.74 12.77
N ARG A 8 -23.37 8.00 12.28
CA ARG A 8 -23.65 8.36 10.88
C ARG A 8 -22.69 9.46 10.39
N PRO A 9 -22.15 9.36 9.17
CA PRO A 9 -21.31 10.40 8.61
C PRO A 9 -22.07 11.74 8.52
N ASP A 10 -21.45 12.85 8.94
CA ASP A 10 -21.98 14.20 8.84
C ASP A 10 -21.13 15.00 7.83
N PRO A 11 -21.73 15.69 6.83
CA PRO A 11 -20.99 16.57 5.93
C PRO A 11 -20.04 17.56 6.65
N ALA A 12 -20.42 18.02 7.84
CA ALA A 12 -19.61 18.92 8.65
C ALA A 12 -18.27 18.30 9.10
N ASP A 13 -18.17 16.98 9.22
CA ASP A 13 -16.91 16.32 9.58
C ASP A 13 -15.87 16.44 8.47
N LEU A 14 -16.28 16.21 7.23
CA LEU A 14 -15.41 16.32 6.06
C LEU A 14 -15.05 17.77 5.77
N ALA A 15 -15.98 18.71 5.95
CA ALA A 15 -15.69 20.14 5.86
C ALA A 15 -14.64 20.57 6.89
N ARG A 16 -14.75 20.12 8.15
CA ARG A 16 -13.77 20.41 9.20
C ARG A 16 -12.42 19.75 8.93
N PHE A 17 -12.40 18.53 8.40
CA PHE A 17 -11.16 17.87 8.01
C PHE A 17 -10.46 18.61 6.86
N ARG A 18 -11.20 19.04 5.83
CA ARG A 18 -10.67 19.88 4.74
C ARG A 18 -10.11 21.20 5.26
N ALA A 19 -10.78 21.82 6.23
CA ALA A 19 -10.28 23.03 6.87
C ALA A 19 -8.95 22.76 7.61
N LEU A 20 -8.82 21.61 8.27
CA LEU A 20 -7.57 21.18 8.92
C LEU A 20 -6.42 20.98 7.91
N CYS A 21 -6.71 20.45 6.72
CA CYS A 21 -5.74 20.32 5.63
C CYS A 21 -5.30 21.67 5.02
N GLY A 22 -6.12 22.71 5.17
CA GLY A 22 -5.99 23.99 4.48
C GLY A 22 -6.63 23.95 3.09
N ALA A 23 -7.67 24.76 2.88
CA ALA A 23 -8.52 24.70 1.68
C ALA A 23 -7.75 24.86 0.36
N ARG A 24 -6.77 25.78 0.30
CA ARG A 24 -5.95 25.99 -0.90
C ARG A 24 -5.10 24.75 -1.22
N ARG A 25 -4.46 24.17 -0.22
CA ARG A 25 -3.62 22.97 -0.38
C ARG A 25 -4.45 21.77 -0.78
N TRP A 26 -5.56 21.55 -0.10
CA TRP A 26 -6.50 20.49 -0.46
C TRP A 26 -6.95 20.60 -1.92
N THR A 27 -7.35 21.80 -2.36
CA THR A 27 -7.76 22.05 -3.75
C THR A 27 -6.62 21.83 -4.75
N SER A 28 -5.43 22.33 -4.43
CA SER A 28 -4.23 22.13 -5.26
C SER A 28 -3.91 20.64 -5.42
N ARG A 29 -3.97 19.89 -4.32
CA ARG A 29 -3.74 18.44 -4.32
C ARG A 29 -4.76 17.70 -5.16
N LEU A 30 -6.04 18.01 -5.03
CA LEU A 30 -7.07 17.36 -5.85
C LEU A 30 -6.96 17.72 -7.33
N THR A 31 -6.54 18.94 -7.66
CA THR A 31 -6.28 19.35 -9.05
C THR A 31 -5.11 18.55 -9.63
N GLU A 32 -4.02 18.41 -8.88
CA GLU A 32 -2.88 17.59 -9.27
C GLU A 32 -3.27 16.13 -9.51
N LEU A 33 -3.95 15.50 -8.56
CA LEU A 33 -4.43 14.12 -8.68
C LEU A 33 -5.44 13.97 -9.82
N GLY A 34 -6.32 14.94 -10.01
CA GLY A 34 -7.25 14.99 -11.14
C GLY A 34 -6.52 14.94 -12.48
N ARG A 35 -5.46 15.74 -12.67
CA ARG A 35 -4.66 15.70 -13.91
C ARG A 35 -3.96 14.34 -14.11
N ARG A 36 -3.37 13.79 -13.05
CA ARG A 36 -2.67 12.49 -13.11
C ARG A 36 -3.61 11.33 -13.45
N THR A 37 -4.85 11.41 -12.99
CA THR A 37 -5.83 10.32 -13.08
C THR A 37 -6.83 10.46 -14.23
N ALA A 38 -6.82 11.60 -14.93
CA ALA A 38 -7.73 11.88 -16.06
C ALA A 38 -7.40 11.08 -17.32
N ALA A 39 -6.12 10.77 -17.55
CA ALA A 39 -5.72 9.96 -18.70
C ALA A 39 -6.16 8.49 -18.50
N PRO A 40 -6.77 7.83 -19.51
CA PRO A 40 -7.09 6.41 -19.47
C PRO A 40 -5.83 5.56 -19.66
N SER A 41 -4.87 5.72 -18.74
CA SER A 41 -3.55 5.11 -18.77
C SER A 41 -3.36 4.17 -17.58
N LEU A 42 -2.36 3.28 -17.65
CA LEU A 42 -2.03 2.42 -16.51
C LEU A 42 -1.47 3.22 -15.34
N ALA A 43 -0.62 4.23 -15.61
CA ALA A 43 -0.08 5.10 -14.57
C ALA A 43 -1.19 5.92 -13.89
N GLY A 44 -2.18 6.41 -14.65
CA GLY A 44 -3.36 7.07 -14.11
C GLY A 44 -4.15 6.16 -13.17
N ARG A 45 -4.38 4.90 -13.55
CA ARG A 45 -5.04 3.90 -12.68
C ARG A 45 -4.21 3.57 -11.44
N ALA A 46 -2.89 3.42 -11.58
CA ALA A 46 -2.01 3.20 -10.43
C ALA A 46 -2.04 4.39 -9.46
N ALA A 47 -2.05 5.63 -9.97
CA ALA A 47 -2.21 6.83 -9.16
C ALA A 47 -3.58 6.88 -8.46
N GLN A 48 -4.66 6.50 -9.14
CA GLN A 48 -5.99 6.37 -8.51
C GLN A 48 -5.98 5.38 -7.36
N GLN A 49 -5.32 4.23 -7.52
CA GLN A 49 -5.18 3.24 -6.45
C GLN A 49 -4.34 3.79 -5.31
N ARG A 50 -3.16 4.33 -5.58
CA ARG A 50 -2.23 4.87 -4.57
C ARG A 50 -2.90 5.96 -3.72
N HIS A 51 -3.59 6.90 -4.36
CA HIS A 51 -4.25 8.05 -3.73
C HIS A 51 -5.75 7.86 -3.52
N ALA A 52 -6.21 6.61 -3.42
CA ALA A 52 -7.63 6.29 -3.29
C ALA A 52 -8.27 6.94 -2.05
N LEU A 53 -7.51 7.07 -0.96
CA LEU A 53 -8.00 7.67 0.28
C LEU A 53 -8.39 9.14 0.08
N GLU A 54 -7.49 9.94 -0.51
CA GLU A 54 -7.69 11.36 -0.78
C GLU A 54 -8.82 11.57 -1.78
N LEU A 55 -8.86 10.76 -2.85
CA LEU A 55 -9.92 10.82 -3.87
C LEU A 55 -11.29 10.43 -3.29
N VAL A 56 -11.35 9.46 -2.37
CA VAL A 56 -12.58 9.08 -1.68
C VAL A 56 -13.04 10.20 -0.74
N LEU A 57 -12.14 10.78 0.06
CA LEU A 57 -12.47 11.94 0.91
C LEU A 57 -12.94 13.15 0.10
N ALA A 58 -12.38 13.35 -1.10
CA ALA A 58 -12.82 14.38 -2.03
C ALA A 58 -14.27 14.13 -2.47
N ARG A 59 -14.54 12.93 -2.99
CA ARG A 59 -15.87 12.54 -3.47
C ARG A 59 -16.93 12.56 -2.37
N LEU A 60 -16.61 12.05 -1.18
CA LEU A 60 -17.56 11.92 -0.07
C LEU A 60 -17.97 13.26 0.55
N ALA A 61 -17.31 14.37 0.24
CA ALA A 61 -17.76 15.66 0.75
C ALA A 61 -19.01 16.19 0.04
N GLU A 62 -19.37 15.60 -1.11
CA GLU A 62 -20.66 15.85 -1.74
C GLU A 62 -21.74 15.07 -1.00
N THR A 63 -22.78 15.75 -0.51
CA THR A 63 -23.86 15.15 0.29
C THR A 63 -24.46 13.88 -0.34
N PRO A 64 -24.78 13.84 -1.65
CA PRO A 64 -25.35 12.63 -2.27
C PRO A 64 -24.39 11.43 -2.28
N SER A 65 -23.08 11.66 -2.23
CA SER A 65 -22.08 10.61 -2.13
C SER A 65 -21.92 10.14 -0.68
N LEU A 66 -21.98 11.05 0.28
CA LEU A 66 -21.92 10.73 1.70
C LEU A 66 -23.08 9.87 2.17
N GLU A 67 -24.30 10.17 1.71
CA GLU A 67 -25.50 9.40 2.06
C GLU A 67 -25.46 7.96 1.55
N ARG A 68 -24.73 7.72 0.45
CA ARG A 68 -24.51 6.41 -0.15
C ARG A 68 -23.18 5.78 0.25
N ALA A 69 -22.54 6.31 1.30
CA ALA A 69 -21.23 5.83 1.73
C ALA A 69 -21.28 4.35 2.15
N THR A 70 -20.40 3.56 1.56
CA THR A 70 -20.21 2.14 1.94
C THR A 70 -19.62 2.03 3.36
N PRO A 71 -19.67 0.85 4.02
CA PRO A 71 -19.06 0.67 5.34
C PRO A 71 -17.56 1.04 5.38
N ALA A 72 -16.82 0.77 4.31
CA ALA A 72 -15.42 1.15 4.18
C ALA A 72 -15.25 2.69 4.15
N GLU A 73 -16.11 3.36 3.38
CA GLU A 73 -16.12 4.82 3.27
C GLU A 73 -16.54 5.49 4.60
N GLN A 74 -17.49 4.90 5.31
CA GLN A 74 -17.89 5.36 6.65
C GLN A 74 -16.72 5.30 7.64
N ARG A 75 -15.89 4.25 7.58
CA ARG A 75 -14.65 4.17 8.38
C ARG A 75 -13.65 5.26 8.00
N ILE A 76 -13.48 5.54 6.71
CA ILE A 76 -12.62 6.65 6.24
C ILE A 76 -13.11 8.00 6.84
N VAL A 77 -14.42 8.25 6.81
CA VAL A 77 -14.99 9.47 7.42
C VAL A 77 -14.78 9.47 8.94
N ALA A 78 -14.91 8.33 9.61
CA ALA A 78 -14.65 8.22 11.04
C ALA A 78 -13.20 8.60 11.40
N PHE A 79 -12.21 8.16 10.62
CA PHE A 79 -10.82 8.59 10.82
C PHE A 79 -10.60 10.08 10.54
N ALA A 80 -11.21 10.64 9.50
CA ALA A 80 -11.16 12.08 9.25
C ALA A 80 -11.76 12.89 10.43
N ARG A 81 -12.88 12.42 10.99
CA ARG A 81 -13.49 12.98 12.21
C ARG A 81 -12.57 12.85 13.41
N GLN A 82 -11.90 11.71 13.58
CA GLN A 82 -10.92 11.52 14.67
C GLN A 82 -9.74 12.50 14.56
N ALA A 83 -9.22 12.74 13.35
CA ALA A 83 -8.17 13.74 13.12
C ALA A 83 -8.60 15.15 13.55
N VAL A 84 -9.84 15.54 13.23
CA VAL A 84 -10.43 16.82 13.67
C VAL A 84 -10.55 16.89 15.19
N ARG A 85 -11.06 15.82 15.83
CA ARG A 85 -11.19 15.76 17.29
C ARG A 85 -9.84 15.83 17.99
N LEU A 86 -8.84 15.12 17.46
CA LEU A 86 -7.47 15.17 17.95
C LEU A 86 -6.92 16.60 17.83
N SER A 87 -7.05 17.24 16.67
CA SER A 87 -6.62 18.63 16.46
C SER A 87 -7.24 19.60 17.47
N ALA A 88 -8.54 19.46 17.74
CA ALA A 88 -9.25 20.31 18.70
C ALA A 88 -8.77 20.10 20.15
N ALA A 89 -8.44 18.87 20.53
CA ALA A 89 -7.95 18.53 21.87
C ALA A 89 -6.47 18.90 22.10
N LEU A 90 -5.67 19.02 21.04
CA LEU A 90 -4.26 19.35 21.14
C LEU A 90 -4.02 20.84 21.44
N PRO A 91 -3.00 21.18 22.27
CA PRO A 91 -2.49 22.54 22.40
C PRO A 91 -1.94 23.11 21.07
N PRO A 92 -1.72 24.44 20.96
CA PRO A 92 -1.39 25.09 19.68
C PRO A 92 -0.18 24.50 18.93
N GLU A 93 0.90 24.17 19.64
CA GLU A 93 2.12 23.64 19.04
C GLU A 93 1.99 22.18 18.58
N PRO A 94 1.54 21.21 19.42
CA PRO A 94 1.17 19.88 18.96
C PRO A 94 0.14 19.86 17.81
N ARG A 95 -0.82 20.80 17.83
CA ARG A 95 -1.79 20.98 16.75
C ARG A 95 -1.11 21.41 15.44
N LYS A 96 -0.09 22.28 15.51
CA LYS A 96 0.74 22.62 14.34
C LYS A 96 1.45 21.38 13.81
N ARG A 97 2.07 20.56 14.67
CA ARG A 97 2.73 19.30 14.25
C ARG A 97 1.77 18.35 13.52
N LEU A 98 0.53 18.23 14.00
CA LEU A 98 -0.50 17.45 13.30
C LEU A 98 -0.78 18.02 11.89
N ARG A 99 -0.90 19.35 11.75
CA ARG A 99 -1.08 19.98 10.43
C ARG A 99 0.12 19.76 9.51
N ASP A 100 1.34 19.85 10.05
CA ASP A 100 2.57 19.63 9.30
C ASP A 100 2.65 18.17 8.79
N ARG A 101 2.17 17.18 9.57
CA ARG A 101 2.02 15.79 9.11
C ARG A 101 0.99 15.63 8.00
N ILE A 102 -0.15 16.33 8.09
CA ILE A 102 -1.18 16.34 7.03
C ILE A 102 -0.63 16.98 5.76
N GLU A 103 0.11 18.08 5.89
CA GLU A 103 0.79 18.76 4.79
C GLU A 103 1.74 17.82 4.05
N ALA A 104 2.61 17.13 4.79
CA ALA A 104 3.54 16.16 4.22
C ALA A 104 2.80 15.07 3.44
N GLY A 105 1.69 14.56 3.98
CA GLY A 105 0.86 13.54 3.31
C GLY A 105 0.08 14.02 2.08
N LEU A 106 -0.03 15.34 1.87
CA LEU A 106 -0.72 15.93 0.71
C LEU A 106 0.24 16.45 -0.37
N SER A 107 1.52 16.04 -0.33
CA SER A 107 2.57 16.53 -1.23
C SER A 107 3.22 15.41 -2.04
N GLY A 108 3.43 15.61 -3.34
CA GLY A 108 4.12 14.67 -4.22
C GLY A 108 3.49 13.25 -4.22
N GLU A 109 4.31 12.22 -4.06
CA GLU A 109 3.86 10.82 -4.01
C GLU A 109 3.44 10.35 -2.60
N ALA A 110 3.48 11.23 -1.60
CA ALA A 110 3.01 10.92 -0.26
C ALA A 110 1.48 10.78 -0.20
N THR A 111 1.00 10.16 0.86
CA THR A 111 -0.41 9.91 1.11
C THR A 111 -0.77 10.24 2.57
N LEU A 112 -2.07 10.35 2.84
CA LEU A 112 -2.61 10.44 4.20
C LEU A 112 -2.59 9.09 4.95
N MET A 113 -2.10 8.01 4.32
CA MET A 113 -2.10 6.67 4.88
C MET A 113 -1.38 6.58 6.24
N PRO A 114 -0.19 7.18 6.44
CA PRO A 114 0.48 7.11 7.75
C PRO A 114 -0.33 7.74 8.89
N LEU A 115 -1.03 8.85 8.62
CA LEU A 115 -1.91 9.47 9.61
C LEU A 115 -3.12 8.58 9.91
N PHE A 116 -3.73 8.00 8.89
CA PHE A 116 -4.90 7.14 9.07
C PHE A 116 -4.53 5.83 9.79
N HIS A 117 -3.35 5.29 9.52
CA HIS A 117 -2.78 4.16 10.27
C HIS A 117 -2.56 4.52 11.74
N LEU A 118 -1.95 5.67 12.04
CA LEU A 118 -1.78 6.16 13.41
C LEU A 118 -3.12 6.24 14.17
N LEU A 119 -4.15 6.80 13.54
CA LEU A 119 -5.49 6.91 14.14
C LEU A 119 -6.14 5.54 14.34
N ARG A 120 -6.03 4.65 13.35
CA ARG A 120 -6.48 3.25 13.45
C ARG A 120 -5.81 2.55 14.63
N THR A 121 -4.49 2.64 14.75
CA THR A 121 -3.73 2.01 15.84
C THR A 121 -4.16 2.55 17.20
N ALA A 122 -4.36 3.87 17.32
CA ALA A 122 -4.86 4.48 18.55
C ALA A 122 -6.29 4.00 18.91
N GLU A 123 -7.22 3.95 17.95
CA GLU A 123 -8.58 3.45 18.19
C GLU A 123 -8.57 1.98 18.62
N ARG A 124 -7.71 1.17 18.01
CA ARG A 124 -7.60 -0.25 18.29
C ARG A 124 -7.06 -0.52 19.70
N HIS A 125 -6.04 0.21 20.14
CA HIS A 125 -5.58 0.12 21.52
C HIS A 125 -6.65 0.59 22.52
N ARG A 126 -7.41 1.64 22.22
CA ARG A 126 -8.57 2.03 23.05
C ARG A 126 -9.62 0.92 23.14
N ALA A 127 -9.93 0.26 22.02
CA ALA A 127 -10.87 -0.87 21.99
C ALA A 127 -10.39 -2.06 22.83
N MET A 128 -9.07 -2.23 22.97
CA MET A 128 -8.44 -3.23 23.85
C MET A 128 -8.34 -2.79 25.33
N GLY A 129 -8.93 -1.63 25.68
CA GLY A 129 -8.99 -1.12 27.04
C GLY A 129 -7.78 -0.32 27.49
N PHE A 130 -6.92 0.12 26.56
CA PHE A 130 -5.78 0.99 26.89
C PHE A 130 -6.19 2.46 26.91
N THR A 131 -5.61 3.21 27.84
CA THR A 131 -5.49 4.66 27.70
C THR A 131 -4.42 4.93 26.65
N VAL A 132 -4.69 5.87 25.72
CA VAL A 132 -3.80 6.16 24.58
C VAL A 132 -3.47 7.64 24.53
N ALA A 133 -2.19 7.97 24.65
CA ALA A 133 -1.64 9.31 24.49
C ALA A 133 -0.86 9.42 23.17
N PHE A 134 -1.06 10.50 22.41
CA PHE A 134 -0.31 10.79 21.18
C PHE A 134 1.00 11.53 21.51
N THR A 135 1.90 10.89 22.25
CA THR A 135 3.13 11.51 22.75
C THR A 135 4.06 11.99 21.63
N GLY A 136 4.06 11.33 20.46
CA GLY A 136 4.83 11.81 19.30
C GLY A 136 4.34 13.14 18.73
N LEU A 137 3.08 13.52 19.01
CA LEU A 137 2.53 14.84 18.68
C LEU A 137 2.61 15.80 19.86
N ALA A 138 2.27 15.34 21.07
CA ALA A 138 2.17 16.16 22.26
C ALA A 138 3.54 16.56 22.82
N GLU A 139 4.46 15.60 22.89
CA GLU A 139 5.76 15.69 23.57
C GLU A 139 6.94 15.51 22.62
N GLU A 140 6.68 15.23 21.34
CA GLU A 140 7.71 14.99 20.32
C GLU A 140 8.61 13.79 20.62
N THR A 141 8.04 12.78 21.29
CA THR A 141 8.70 11.49 21.48
C THR A 141 9.00 10.83 20.13
N PRO A 142 10.07 10.03 20.02
CA PRO A 142 10.41 9.37 18.76
C PRO A 142 9.40 8.25 18.39
N TRP A 143 8.64 7.73 19.34
CA TRP A 143 7.45 6.89 19.12
C TRP A 143 6.17 7.73 19.01
N ASP A 144 5.12 7.18 18.40
CA ASP A 144 3.89 7.94 18.13
C ASP A 144 2.91 7.95 19.29
N LEU A 145 2.71 6.80 19.94
CA LEU A 145 1.73 6.62 21.01
C LEU A 145 2.36 6.00 22.26
N THR A 146 1.93 6.48 23.42
CA THR A 146 2.10 5.75 24.67
C THR A 146 0.76 5.13 25.03
N ILE A 147 0.76 3.82 25.29
CA ILE A 147 -0.42 3.09 25.75
C ILE A 147 -0.22 2.65 27.20
N SER A 148 -1.27 2.75 28.00
CA SER A 148 -1.22 2.30 29.40
C SER A 148 -2.49 1.57 29.82
N ARG A 149 -2.30 0.54 30.65
CA ARG A 149 -3.37 -0.27 31.23
C ARG A 149 -2.86 -0.95 32.50
N ASP A 150 -3.65 -0.93 33.57
CA ASP A 150 -3.36 -1.62 34.82
C ASP A 150 -1.94 -1.36 35.36
N GLY A 151 -1.48 -0.11 35.26
CA GLY A 151 -0.14 0.34 35.68
C GLY A 151 1.01 0.00 34.71
N ALA A 152 0.79 -0.86 33.72
CA ALA A 152 1.76 -1.14 32.66
C ALA A 152 1.70 -0.08 31.56
N THR A 153 2.86 0.24 30.99
CA THR A 153 3.02 1.21 29.89
C THR A 153 3.82 0.57 28.75
N ALA A 154 3.48 0.90 27.51
CA ALA A 154 4.22 0.51 26.32
C ALA A 154 4.32 1.67 25.31
N GLU A 155 5.43 1.70 24.59
CA GLU A 155 5.69 2.64 23.48
C GLU A 155 5.20 2.01 22.17
N VAL A 156 4.52 2.78 21.32
CA VAL A 156 4.06 2.31 20.01
C VAL A 156 4.60 3.22 18.91
N ALA A 157 5.40 2.64 18.01
CA ALA A 157 5.87 3.30 16.80
C ALA A 157 5.06 2.81 15.60
N CYS A 158 4.40 3.74 14.90
CA CYS A 158 3.62 3.43 13.71
C CYS A 158 4.50 3.61 12.47
N GLU A 159 4.71 2.52 11.73
CA GLU A 159 5.49 2.51 10.49
C GLU A 159 4.60 2.25 9.29
N THR A 160 4.85 2.94 8.18
CA THR A 160 4.24 2.64 6.88
C THR A 160 5.34 2.23 5.92
N VAL A 161 5.23 1.00 5.41
CA VAL A 161 6.23 0.40 4.53
C VAL A 161 5.58 0.15 3.18
N SER A 162 6.14 0.72 2.11
CA SER A 162 5.67 0.41 0.76
C SER A 162 6.17 -0.97 0.35
N ALA A 163 5.28 -1.77 -0.23
CA ALA A 163 5.65 -3.05 -0.84
C ALA A 163 6.63 -2.89 -2.01
N GLU A 164 6.70 -1.69 -2.63
CA GLU A 164 7.69 -1.39 -3.67
C GLU A 164 9.13 -1.60 -3.17
N GLU A 165 9.42 -1.36 -1.88
CA GLU A 165 10.77 -1.57 -1.31
C GLU A 165 11.28 -3.02 -1.37
N GLY A 166 10.37 -3.98 -1.58
CA GLY A 166 10.69 -5.38 -1.76
C GLY A 166 10.41 -5.90 -3.17
N ARG A 167 9.88 -5.07 -4.08
CA ARG A 167 9.60 -5.49 -5.45
C ARG A 167 10.85 -5.40 -6.31
N GLN A 168 11.01 -6.38 -7.18
CA GLN A 168 12.05 -6.34 -8.21
C GLN A 168 11.59 -5.53 -9.43
N VAL A 169 10.29 -5.48 -9.70
CA VAL A 169 9.70 -4.62 -10.73
C VAL A 169 8.70 -3.70 -10.05
N HIS A 170 9.00 -2.40 -10.04
CA HIS A 170 8.11 -1.45 -9.42
C HIS A 170 6.82 -1.29 -10.23
N ARG A 171 5.68 -1.16 -9.54
CA ARG A 171 4.39 -0.99 -10.23
C ARG A 171 4.31 0.32 -11.00
N GLY A 172 4.86 1.39 -10.42
CA GLY A 172 4.93 2.70 -11.06
C GLY A 172 5.71 2.64 -12.37
N ASP A 173 6.91 2.05 -12.32
CA ASP A 173 7.81 1.91 -13.46
C ASP A 173 7.22 1.00 -14.55
N TRP A 174 6.55 -0.08 -14.15
CA TRP A 174 5.78 -0.92 -15.08
C TRP A 174 4.68 -0.14 -15.80
N CYS A 175 3.89 0.63 -15.06
CA CYS A 175 2.82 1.43 -15.64
C CYS A 175 3.38 2.50 -16.59
N ALA A 176 4.48 3.16 -16.21
CA ALA A 176 5.16 4.16 -17.03
C ALA A 176 5.71 3.56 -18.33
N LEU A 177 6.32 2.37 -18.26
CA LEU A 177 6.79 1.64 -19.44
C LEU A 177 5.64 1.36 -20.40
N VAL A 178 4.55 0.76 -19.91
CA VAL A 178 3.43 0.37 -20.77
C VAL A 178 2.78 1.60 -21.40
N ASP A 179 2.57 2.67 -20.63
CA ASP A 179 1.99 3.90 -21.16
C ASP A 179 2.86 4.53 -22.25
N ARG A 180 4.20 4.42 -22.12
CA ARG A 180 5.16 4.90 -23.13
C ARG A 180 5.17 4.04 -24.40
N VAL A 181 5.11 2.71 -24.24
CA VAL A 181 5.11 1.73 -25.34
C VAL A 181 3.77 1.69 -26.10
N ASN A 182 2.64 2.01 -25.44
CA ASN A 182 1.30 1.76 -25.97
C ASN A 182 0.98 2.48 -27.31
N PRO A 183 1.34 3.75 -27.55
CA PRO A 183 1.09 4.41 -28.85
C PRO A 183 1.80 3.70 -30.03
N GLU A 184 3.04 3.26 -29.83
CA GLU A 184 3.80 2.52 -30.82
C GLU A 184 3.19 1.13 -31.05
N LEU A 185 2.77 0.44 -29.99
CA LEU A 185 2.07 -0.84 -30.09
C LEU A 185 0.77 -0.74 -30.87
N GLN A 186 -0.03 0.30 -30.66
CA GLN A 186 -1.28 0.50 -31.39
C GLN A 186 -1.01 0.68 -32.89
N THR A 187 0.01 1.49 -33.23
CA THR A 187 0.45 1.69 -34.62
C THR A 187 0.95 0.38 -35.23
N TRP A 188 1.76 -0.37 -34.48
CA TRP A 188 2.31 -1.64 -34.94
C TRP A 188 1.23 -2.71 -35.14
N LEU A 189 0.27 -2.84 -34.21
CA LEU A 189 -0.86 -3.78 -34.31
C LEU A 189 -1.80 -3.48 -35.48
N ALA A 190 -1.97 -2.20 -35.84
CA ALA A 190 -2.74 -1.82 -37.01
C ALA A 190 -2.09 -2.32 -38.31
N ALA A 191 -0.75 -2.30 -38.38
CA ALA A 191 0.02 -2.81 -39.51
C ALA A 191 0.22 -4.34 -39.48
N HIS A 192 0.16 -4.95 -38.30
CA HIS A 192 0.39 -6.39 -38.09
C HIS A 192 -0.78 -7.00 -37.29
N PRO A 193 -1.94 -7.26 -37.92
CA PRO A 193 -3.08 -7.85 -37.23
C PRO A 193 -2.75 -9.26 -36.74
N GLY A 194 -3.06 -9.53 -35.48
CA GLY A 194 -2.72 -10.82 -34.87
C GLY A 194 -2.77 -10.82 -33.34
N ARG A 195 -2.29 -11.92 -32.76
CA ARG A 195 -2.22 -12.12 -31.32
C ARG A 195 -0.78 -12.37 -30.91
N TYR A 196 -0.24 -11.49 -30.10
CA TYR A 196 1.18 -11.44 -29.76
C TYR A 196 1.39 -11.40 -28.26
N LEU A 197 2.50 -11.98 -27.83
CA LEU A 197 2.97 -12.01 -26.46
C LEU A 197 4.44 -11.60 -26.43
N LEU A 198 4.72 -10.44 -25.84
CA LEU A 198 6.06 -10.02 -25.48
C LEU A 198 6.38 -10.49 -24.06
N LYS A 199 7.18 -11.54 -23.95
CA LYS A 199 7.77 -11.99 -22.68
C LYS A 199 9.05 -11.21 -22.41
N MET A 200 9.18 -10.74 -21.18
CA MET A 200 10.31 -9.95 -20.73
C MET A 200 10.87 -10.58 -19.45
N THR A 201 12.11 -11.03 -19.52
CA THR A 201 12.86 -11.45 -18.33
C THR A 201 13.81 -10.33 -17.96
N LEU A 202 13.70 -9.84 -16.72
CA LEU A 202 14.47 -8.71 -16.20
C LEU A 202 15.37 -9.21 -15.05
N PRO A 203 16.62 -9.65 -15.31
CA PRO A 203 17.48 -10.26 -14.29
C PRO A 203 17.63 -9.40 -13.03
N GLU A 204 17.90 -8.10 -13.22
CA GLU A 204 18.04 -7.14 -12.12
C GLU A 204 16.74 -6.39 -11.78
N GLY A 205 15.63 -6.72 -12.45
CA GLY A 205 14.35 -6.05 -12.26
C GLY A 205 14.24 -4.71 -12.99
N MET A 206 13.30 -3.86 -12.55
CA MET A 206 13.05 -2.53 -13.10
C MET A 206 12.50 -1.63 -11.99
N VAL A 207 13.35 -0.73 -11.49
CA VAL A 207 13.11 0.10 -10.31
C VAL A 207 13.51 1.57 -10.51
N SER A 208 13.80 1.97 -11.75
CA SER A 208 14.25 3.32 -12.10
C SER A 208 13.79 3.78 -13.48
N ASP A 209 13.69 5.09 -13.66
CA ASP A 209 13.30 5.73 -14.92
C ASP A 209 14.27 5.42 -16.08
N ASP A 210 15.57 5.27 -15.79
CA ASP A 210 16.59 4.92 -16.78
C ASP A 210 16.38 3.51 -17.34
N GLN A 211 16.05 2.55 -16.46
CA GLN A 211 15.69 1.19 -16.88
C GLN A 211 14.41 1.18 -17.71
N VAL A 212 13.41 2.01 -17.36
CA VAL A 212 12.18 2.17 -18.15
C VAL A 212 12.49 2.76 -19.54
N ALA A 213 13.36 3.77 -19.62
CA ALA A 213 13.77 4.40 -20.88
C ALA A 213 14.52 3.43 -21.79
N GLU A 214 15.47 2.69 -21.25
CA GLU A 214 16.24 1.71 -21.99
C GLU A 214 15.36 0.56 -22.48
N LEU A 215 14.47 0.05 -21.63
CA LEU A 215 13.56 -1.03 -21.99
C LEU A 215 12.56 -0.59 -23.06
N HIS A 216 12.03 0.63 -22.97
CA HIS A 216 11.22 1.22 -24.03
C HIS A 216 11.98 1.25 -25.36
N ARG A 217 13.20 1.80 -25.39
CA ARG A 217 14.05 1.87 -26.59
C ARG A 217 14.25 0.50 -27.24
N ARG A 218 14.50 -0.54 -26.43
CA ARG A 218 14.69 -1.91 -26.91
C ARG A 218 13.41 -2.53 -27.47
N ILE A 219 12.27 -2.29 -26.84
CA ILE A 219 10.97 -2.73 -27.37
C ILE A 219 10.67 -2.05 -28.71
N SER A 220 10.84 -0.73 -28.80
CA SER A 220 10.64 0.02 -30.04
C SER A 220 11.54 -0.50 -31.16
N GLY A 221 12.83 -0.75 -30.88
CA GLY A 221 13.76 -1.34 -31.83
C GLY A 221 13.35 -2.74 -32.29
N LEU A 222 12.95 -3.62 -31.36
CA LEU A 222 12.47 -4.97 -31.68
C LEU A 222 11.25 -4.92 -32.61
N LEU A 223 10.28 -4.05 -32.33
CA LEU A 223 9.05 -3.90 -33.13
C LEU A 223 9.32 -3.29 -34.51
N ALA A 224 10.16 -2.26 -34.58
CA ALA A 224 10.51 -1.58 -35.83
C ALA A 224 11.28 -2.50 -36.79
N GLU A 225 12.21 -3.29 -36.25
CA GLU A 225 13.00 -4.24 -37.02
C GLU A 225 12.28 -5.59 -37.23
N GLN A 226 11.06 -5.73 -36.70
CA GLN A 226 10.24 -6.95 -36.75
C GLN A 226 10.99 -8.20 -36.23
N LYS A 227 11.86 -8.01 -35.24
CA LYS A 227 12.61 -9.09 -34.61
C LYS A 227 11.71 -9.90 -33.69
N ARG A 228 11.96 -11.21 -33.60
CA ARG A 228 11.28 -12.08 -32.63
C ARG A 228 11.92 -12.09 -31.25
N GLN A 229 13.15 -11.61 -31.14
CA GLN A 229 13.90 -11.64 -29.90
C GLN A 229 14.94 -10.53 -29.87
N ASP A 230 15.20 -10.05 -28.66
CA ASP A 230 16.29 -9.13 -28.35
C ASP A 230 16.85 -9.52 -26.97
N ALA A 231 18.16 -9.77 -26.88
CA ALA A 231 18.79 -10.28 -25.67
C ALA A 231 19.97 -9.39 -25.28
N GLY A 232 20.00 -9.00 -24.02
CA GLY A 232 21.07 -8.22 -23.40
C GLY A 232 21.22 -8.61 -21.94
N ALA A 233 22.26 -8.12 -21.28
CA ALA A 233 22.52 -8.43 -19.88
C ALA A 233 21.34 -8.03 -18.96
N ASP A 234 20.72 -6.87 -19.24
CA ASP A 234 19.72 -6.28 -18.36
C ASP A 234 18.27 -6.70 -18.68
N ALA A 235 18.04 -7.26 -19.87
CA ALA A 235 16.73 -7.80 -20.23
C ALA A 235 16.82 -8.79 -21.38
N VAL A 236 15.92 -9.77 -21.38
CA VAL A 236 15.67 -10.68 -22.51
C VAL A 236 14.22 -10.49 -22.95
N LEU A 237 14.04 -10.08 -24.20
CA LEU A 237 12.75 -9.83 -24.85
C LEU A 237 12.47 -10.95 -25.85
N LYS A 238 11.28 -11.54 -25.77
CA LYS A 238 10.84 -12.56 -26.71
C LYS A 238 9.41 -12.30 -27.15
N LEU A 239 9.23 -12.10 -28.46
CA LEU A 239 7.94 -11.90 -29.10
C LEU A 239 7.45 -13.23 -29.68
N ASP A 240 6.46 -13.81 -29.02
CA ASP A 240 5.81 -15.06 -29.39
C ASP A 240 4.39 -14.81 -29.93
N PRO A 241 3.84 -15.70 -30.77
CA PRO A 241 2.40 -15.77 -30.97
C PRO A 241 1.70 -16.07 -29.64
N LEU A 242 0.62 -15.35 -29.33
CA LEU A 242 -0.19 -15.62 -28.15
C LEU A 242 -1.13 -16.80 -28.44
N VAL A 243 -0.75 -17.98 -27.96
CA VAL A 243 -1.59 -19.19 -27.99
C VAL A 243 -2.23 -19.38 -26.62
N LEU A 244 -3.53 -19.12 -26.52
CA LEU A 244 -4.33 -19.42 -25.32
C LEU A 244 -5.12 -20.70 -25.61
N ALA A 245 -5.03 -21.67 -24.71
CA ALA A 245 -5.79 -22.92 -24.84
C ALA A 245 -7.29 -22.63 -24.61
N GLY A 246 -8.14 -22.95 -25.60
CA GLY A 246 -9.60 -22.78 -25.54
C GLY A 246 -10.12 -21.79 -26.59
N ALA A 247 -10.96 -22.29 -27.49
CA ALA A 247 -11.62 -21.50 -28.53
C ALA A 247 -12.60 -20.48 -27.92
N GLN A 248 -12.59 -19.27 -28.48
CA GLN A 248 -13.43 -18.12 -28.13
C GLN A 248 -13.12 -17.46 -26.79
N VAL A 249 -12.03 -16.69 -26.77
CA VAL A 249 -11.76 -15.68 -25.75
C VAL A 249 -12.81 -14.57 -25.89
N ALA A 250 -13.86 -14.63 -25.08
CA ALA A 250 -14.45 -13.39 -24.61
C ALA A 250 -13.32 -12.67 -23.83
N VAL A 251 -13.11 -11.37 -24.09
CA VAL A 251 -12.13 -10.53 -23.37
C VAL A 251 -12.29 -10.64 -21.83
N ARG A 252 -13.45 -11.11 -21.35
CA ARG A 252 -13.69 -11.55 -19.98
C ARG A 252 -12.94 -12.84 -19.63
N GLY A 253 -11.89 -12.71 -18.82
CA GLY A 253 -11.16 -13.84 -18.21
C GLY A 253 -9.70 -13.95 -18.61
N LEU A 254 -9.28 -13.25 -19.67
CA LEU A 254 -7.90 -13.22 -20.14
C LEU A 254 -6.89 -12.86 -19.03
N PRO A 255 -7.11 -11.83 -18.17
CA PRO A 255 -6.15 -11.51 -17.12
C PRO A 255 -5.96 -12.61 -16.07
N ALA A 256 -6.98 -13.44 -15.80
CA ALA A 256 -6.88 -14.55 -14.86
C ALA A 256 -6.12 -15.73 -15.47
N GLN A 257 -6.36 -16.03 -16.75
CA GLN A 257 -5.62 -17.05 -17.50
C GLN A 257 -4.15 -16.68 -17.65
N LEU A 258 -3.85 -15.42 -17.97
CA LEU A 258 -2.46 -14.93 -18.03
C LEU A 258 -1.78 -15.05 -16.67
N ARG A 259 -2.44 -14.69 -15.56
CA ARG A 259 -1.87 -14.89 -14.21
C ARG A 259 -1.63 -16.37 -13.89
N ALA A 260 -2.53 -17.27 -14.27
CA ALA A 260 -2.32 -18.71 -14.10
C ALA A 260 -1.13 -19.23 -14.91
N GLN A 261 -0.86 -18.65 -16.09
CA GLN A 261 0.24 -19.05 -16.97
C GLN A 261 1.59 -18.45 -16.57
N PHE A 262 1.61 -17.20 -16.08
CA PHE A 262 2.85 -16.45 -15.83
C PHE A 262 3.21 -16.30 -14.35
N GLY A 263 2.32 -16.68 -13.44
CA GLY A 263 2.49 -16.57 -11.99
C GLY A 263 1.95 -15.25 -11.43
N GLU A 264 1.81 -15.20 -10.10
CA GLU A 264 1.27 -14.03 -9.38
C GLU A 264 2.20 -12.81 -9.45
N GLU A 265 3.50 -13.04 -9.57
CA GLU A 265 4.53 -11.99 -9.63
C GLU A 265 4.74 -11.39 -11.03
N ALA A 266 4.08 -11.93 -12.06
CA ALA A 266 4.21 -11.42 -13.40
C ALA A 266 3.44 -10.10 -13.56
N HIS A 267 4.13 -9.10 -14.09
CA HIS A 267 3.53 -7.84 -14.48
C HIS A 267 2.92 -8.00 -15.87
N LEU A 268 1.62 -7.79 -15.97
CA LEU A 268 0.85 -8.04 -17.19
C LEU A 268 0.18 -6.76 -17.69
N ALA A 269 0.25 -6.54 -19.00
CA ALA A 269 -0.49 -5.50 -19.70
C ALA A 269 -1.04 -6.04 -21.02
N VAL A 270 -2.23 -5.58 -21.37
CA VAL A 270 -2.94 -6.01 -22.58
C VAL A 270 -3.33 -4.79 -23.38
N THR A 271 -2.90 -4.74 -24.63
CA THR A 271 -3.28 -3.75 -25.63
C THR A 271 -4.13 -4.46 -26.68
N SER A 272 -5.33 -3.94 -26.95
CA SER A 272 -6.23 -4.47 -27.98
C SER A 272 -6.52 -3.40 -29.03
N ALA A 273 -6.56 -3.82 -30.29
CA ALA A 273 -7.06 -2.99 -31.39
C ALA A 273 -8.61 -3.10 -31.43
N PRO A 274 -9.36 -1.98 -31.35
CA PRO A 274 -10.81 -1.98 -31.20
C PRO A 274 -11.57 -2.77 -32.30
N ASP A 275 -11.06 -2.78 -33.53
CA ASP A 275 -11.81 -3.22 -34.70
C ASP A 275 -11.29 -4.51 -35.36
N SER A 276 -10.08 -4.97 -35.01
CA SER A 276 -9.43 -6.11 -35.69
C SER A 276 -9.37 -7.39 -34.85
N GLY A 277 -9.80 -7.32 -33.58
CA GLY A 277 -9.62 -8.43 -32.63
C GLY A 277 -8.15 -8.76 -32.33
N SER A 278 -7.23 -7.89 -32.74
CA SER A 278 -5.80 -8.05 -32.50
C SER A 278 -5.46 -7.70 -31.05
N VAL A 279 -4.55 -8.49 -30.48
CA VAL A 279 -4.19 -8.41 -29.06
C VAL A 279 -2.68 -8.50 -28.92
N PHE A 280 -2.11 -7.60 -28.12
CA PHE A 280 -0.72 -7.66 -27.70
C PHE A 280 -0.67 -7.74 -26.18
N VAL A 281 -0.01 -8.76 -25.66
CA VAL A 281 0.21 -8.95 -24.22
C VAL A 281 1.68 -8.67 -23.93
N MET A 282 1.95 -7.77 -22.99
CA MET A 282 3.27 -7.64 -22.37
C MET A 282 3.26 -8.39 -21.04
N ALA A 283 4.25 -9.24 -20.84
CA ALA A 283 4.45 -10.00 -19.61
C ALA A 283 5.90 -9.84 -19.13
N ALA A 284 6.09 -9.10 -18.04
CA ALA A 284 7.40 -8.92 -17.43
C ALA A 284 7.53 -9.70 -16.13
N ARG A 285 8.69 -10.32 -15.94
CA ARG A 285 9.07 -11.02 -14.72
C ARG A 285 10.52 -10.69 -14.37
N ALA A 286 10.79 -10.46 -13.09
CA ALA A 286 12.14 -10.35 -12.59
C ALA A 286 12.85 -11.72 -12.53
N GLY A 287 14.19 -11.71 -12.58
CA GLY A 287 15.01 -12.90 -12.37
C GLY A 287 15.02 -13.39 -10.91
N ARG A 288 14.59 -12.53 -9.97
CA ARG A 288 14.50 -12.79 -8.53
C ARG A 288 13.06 -12.67 -8.04
N GLU A 289 12.73 -13.41 -7.00
CA GLU A 289 11.46 -13.28 -6.28
C GLU A 289 11.38 -11.94 -5.53
N ASN A 290 10.15 -11.48 -5.26
CA ASN A 290 9.97 -10.30 -4.43
C ASN A 290 10.31 -10.59 -2.96
N ALA A 291 10.88 -9.59 -2.28
CA ALA A 291 11.37 -9.69 -0.91
C ALA A 291 10.62 -8.74 0.03
N ILE A 292 9.29 -8.60 -0.13
CA ILE A 292 8.45 -7.64 0.62
C ILE A 292 8.57 -7.86 2.14
N ALA A 293 8.50 -9.10 2.60
CA ALA A 293 8.64 -9.42 4.03
C ALA A 293 10.02 -9.02 4.58
N THR A 294 11.09 -9.22 3.81
CA THR A 294 12.46 -8.82 4.17
C THR A 294 12.62 -7.29 4.19
N ALA A 295 12.01 -6.58 3.23
CA ALA A 295 12.00 -5.12 3.23
C ALA A 295 11.26 -4.58 4.47
N ALA A 296 10.13 -5.19 4.83
CA ALA A 296 9.38 -4.87 6.03
C ALA A 296 10.20 -5.08 7.31
N THR A 297 10.90 -6.20 7.46
CA THR A 297 11.74 -6.44 8.65
C THR A 297 12.93 -5.50 8.74
N ARG A 298 13.55 -5.12 7.61
CA ARG A 298 14.59 -4.08 7.59
C ARG A 298 14.05 -2.75 8.13
N ARG A 299 12.84 -2.36 7.73
CA ARG A 299 12.16 -1.17 8.26
C ARG A 299 11.81 -1.31 9.75
N MET A 300 11.35 -2.48 10.17
CA MET A 300 11.10 -2.78 11.60
C MET A 300 12.38 -2.63 12.43
N ALA A 301 13.51 -3.15 11.96
CA ALA A 301 14.80 -3.04 12.64
C ALA A 301 15.22 -1.57 12.80
N ALA A 302 15.17 -0.79 11.71
CA ALA A 302 15.49 0.63 11.74
C ALA A 302 14.56 1.41 12.70
N ALA A 303 13.25 1.14 12.65
CA ALA A 303 12.28 1.79 13.53
C ALA A 303 12.47 1.40 15.01
N ALA A 304 12.79 0.13 15.30
CA ALA A 304 13.04 -0.32 16.67
C ALA A 304 14.23 0.42 17.31
N GLU A 305 15.30 0.65 16.54
CA GLU A 305 16.49 1.34 17.02
C GLU A 305 16.29 2.85 17.15
N GLN A 306 15.66 3.46 16.14
CA GLN A 306 15.51 4.92 16.05
C GLN A 306 14.34 5.47 16.85
N ARG A 307 13.27 4.68 17.03
CA ARG A 307 11.98 5.19 17.51
C ARG A 307 11.60 4.74 18.91
N LEU A 308 12.09 3.58 19.35
CA LEU A 308 11.79 3.05 20.68
C LEU A 308 12.92 3.39 21.65
N SER A 309 12.58 3.92 22.82
CA SER A 309 13.57 4.34 23.81
C SER A 309 14.26 3.14 24.47
N GLY A 310 13.51 2.06 24.67
CA GLY A 310 13.92 0.89 25.46
C GLY A 310 13.70 1.05 26.97
N ALA A 311 13.17 2.19 27.43
CA ALA A 311 12.73 2.38 28.83
C ALA A 311 11.42 1.64 29.12
N HIS A 312 10.55 1.54 28.11
CA HIS A 312 9.32 0.75 28.16
C HIS A 312 9.30 -0.33 27.06
N PRO A 313 8.49 -1.39 27.22
CA PRO A 313 8.25 -2.36 26.16
C PRO A 313 7.73 -1.66 24.89
N GLY A 314 8.38 -1.90 23.77
CA GLY A 314 8.01 -1.28 22.50
C GLY A 314 7.15 -2.18 21.61
N ILE A 315 6.19 -1.59 20.92
CA ILE A 315 5.34 -2.23 19.92
C ILE A 315 5.57 -1.53 18.59
N LEU A 316 5.87 -2.29 17.54
CA LEU A 316 5.87 -1.75 16.19
C LEU A 316 4.52 -2.03 15.54
N SER A 317 3.82 -0.97 15.14
CA SER A 317 2.59 -1.09 14.36
C SER A 317 2.90 -0.79 12.90
N VAL A 318 3.03 -1.84 12.10
CA VAL A 318 3.47 -1.77 10.69
C VAL A 318 2.25 -1.81 9.77
N PHE A 319 2.19 -0.83 8.87
CA PHE A 319 1.24 -0.77 7.78
C PHE A 319 1.96 -1.07 6.46
N LEU A 320 1.61 -2.18 5.82
CA LEU A 320 2.13 -2.53 4.50
C LEU A 320 1.23 -1.89 3.43
N ASP A 321 1.79 -0.88 2.75
CA ASP A 321 1.12 -0.13 1.70
C ASP A 321 1.50 -0.64 0.30
N ASP A 322 0.77 -0.19 -0.71
CA ASP A 322 0.95 -0.54 -2.13
C ASP A 322 0.80 -2.04 -2.47
N LEU A 323 0.17 -2.82 -1.57
CA LEU A 323 -0.21 -4.21 -1.81
C LEU A 323 -1.57 -4.33 -2.51
N ASP A 324 -1.70 -5.31 -3.40
CA ASP A 324 -3.02 -5.81 -3.80
C ASP A 324 -3.51 -6.95 -2.89
N ARG A 325 -4.76 -7.39 -3.12
CA ARG A 325 -5.43 -8.42 -2.32
C ARG A 325 -4.72 -9.77 -2.38
N GLY A 326 -4.19 -10.14 -3.55
CA GLY A 326 -3.47 -11.38 -3.74
C GLY A 326 -2.14 -11.37 -2.99
N GLU A 327 -1.37 -10.29 -3.11
CA GLU A 327 -0.08 -10.15 -2.43
C GLU A 327 -0.23 -10.14 -0.90
N TRP A 328 -1.20 -9.37 -0.37
CA TRP A 328 -1.45 -9.37 1.08
C TRP A 328 -1.88 -10.74 1.58
N ARG A 329 -2.77 -11.42 0.84
CA ARG A 329 -3.17 -12.78 1.17
C ARG A 329 -1.98 -13.74 1.15
N GLY A 330 -1.16 -13.69 0.09
CA GLY A 330 0.04 -14.53 -0.06
C GLY A 330 1.02 -14.36 1.11
N LEU A 331 1.32 -13.11 1.50
CA LEU A 331 2.20 -12.81 2.64
C LEU A 331 1.72 -13.43 3.96
N ARG A 332 0.41 -13.55 4.15
CA ARG A 332 -0.21 -14.14 5.35
C ARG A 332 -0.30 -15.65 5.27
N GLU A 333 -0.92 -16.16 4.21
CA GLU A 333 -1.24 -17.59 4.07
C GLU A 333 0.00 -18.44 3.86
N ARG A 334 1.04 -17.91 3.20
CA ARG A 334 2.35 -18.58 3.08
C ARG A 334 3.28 -18.32 4.27
N MET A 335 2.80 -17.61 5.29
CA MET A 335 3.57 -17.25 6.50
C MET A 335 4.90 -16.53 6.22
N GLU A 336 5.04 -15.87 5.07
CA GLU A 336 6.29 -15.18 4.70
C GLU A 336 6.58 -14.02 5.66
N LEU A 337 5.55 -13.22 5.96
CA LEU A 337 5.67 -12.08 6.88
C LEU A 337 5.89 -12.53 8.33
N GLU A 338 5.17 -13.57 8.76
CA GLU A 338 5.36 -14.16 10.09
C GLU A 338 6.76 -14.73 10.25
N GLY A 339 7.20 -15.56 9.30
CA GLY A 339 8.51 -16.19 9.31
C GLY A 339 9.63 -15.16 9.32
N ALA A 340 9.54 -14.12 8.49
CA ALA A 340 10.53 -13.04 8.49
C ALA A 340 10.56 -12.27 9.82
N THR A 341 9.39 -11.88 10.33
CA THR A 341 9.27 -11.11 11.58
C THR A 341 9.79 -11.91 12.77
N ARG A 342 9.43 -13.19 12.87
CA ARG A 342 9.88 -14.07 13.97
C ARG A 342 11.39 -14.31 13.93
N ARG A 343 11.99 -14.49 12.74
CA ARG A 343 13.46 -14.58 12.60
C ARG A 343 14.13 -13.32 13.10
N TRP A 344 13.68 -12.15 12.64
CA TRP A 344 14.21 -10.87 13.08
C TRP A 344 14.07 -10.65 14.60
N MET A 345 12.97 -11.09 15.22
CA MET A 345 12.78 -10.99 16.68
C MET A 345 13.83 -11.74 17.52
N THR A 346 14.61 -12.64 16.92
CA THR A 346 15.73 -13.32 17.58
C THR A 346 17.02 -12.48 17.59
N GLU A 347 17.07 -11.40 16.82
CA GLU A 347 18.23 -10.52 16.68
C GLU A 347 18.30 -9.47 17.78
N ALA A 348 19.49 -8.91 18.02
CA ALA A 348 19.71 -7.88 19.04
C ALA A 348 18.94 -6.57 18.75
N THR A 349 18.68 -6.28 17.47
CA THR A 349 17.94 -5.08 17.04
C THR A 349 16.47 -5.10 17.50
N ALA A 350 15.91 -6.29 17.77
CA ALA A 350 14.55 -6.47 18.28
C ALA A 350 14.45 -6.44 19.81
N ARG A 351 15.54 -6.23 20.56
CA ARG A 351 15.57 -6.33 22.03
C ARG A 351 14.56 -5.45 22.77
N ARG A 352 14.17 -4.31 22.16
CA ARG A 352 13.20 -3.34 22.72
C ARG A 352 11.76 -3.68 22.36
N VAL A 353 11.54 -4.65 21.47
CA VAL A 353 10.25 -4.93 20.84
C VAL A 353 9.60 -6.12 21.52
N VAL A 354 8.47 -5.87 22.18
CA VAL A 354 7.65 -6.92 22.80
C VAL A 354 6.64 -7.53 21.81
N ALA A 355 6.20 -6.76 20.81
CA ALA A 355 5.32 -7.26 19.76
C ALA A 355 5.42 -6.42 18.47
N VAL A 356 5.06 -7.04 17.35
CA VAL A 356 4.83 -6.39 16.06
C VAL A 356 3.38 -6.63 15.66
N THR A 357 2.69 -5.60 15.19
CA THR A 357 1.40 -5.73 14.51
C THR A 357 1.56 -5.36 13.04
N CYS A 358 0.91 -6.11 12.15
CA CYS A 358 0.95 -5.86 10.71
C CYS A 358 -0.47 -5.75 10.15
N ALA A 359 -0.74 -4.66 9.45
CA ALA A 359 -2.00 -4.41 8.75
C ALA A 359 -1.74 -3.84 7.36
N SER A 360 -2.77 -3.81 6.52
CA SER A 360 -2.77 -3.23 5.19
C SER A 360 -4.04 -2.39 4.97
N ARG A 361 -4.24 -1.90 3.74
CA ARG A 361 -5.47 -1.23 3.32
C ARG A 361 -6.72 -2.08 3.54
N MET A 362 -6.58 -3.40 3.50
CA MET A 362 -7.69 -4.35 3.65
C MET A 362 -8.27 -4.25 5.07
N GLU A 363 -7.40 -4.20 6.08
CA GLU A 363 -7.79 -3.99 7.48
C GLU A 363 -8.29 -2.56 7.73
N LEU A 364 -7.62 -1.55 7.17
CA LEU A 364 -8.02 -0.14 7.34
C LEU A 364 -9.43 0.12 6.80
N PHE A 365 -9.75 -0.46 5.65
CA PHE A 365 -11.05 -0.32 5.00
C PHE A 365 -12.08 -1.37 5.46
N GLY A 366 -11.72 -2.24 6.41
CA GLY A 366 -12.65 -3.18 7.04
C GLY A 366 -13.13 -4.30 6.12
N MET A 367 -12.27 -4.77 5.22
CA MET A 367 -12.55 -5.96 4.43
C MET A 367 -12.68 -7.20 5.33
N ALA A 368 -13.47 -8.18 4.88
CA ALA A 368 -13.63 -9.45 5.58
C ALA A 368 -12.56 -10.47 5.14
N PRO A 369 -12.31 -11.52 5.94
CA PRO A 369 -11.60 -12.71 5.46
C PRO A 369 -12.25 -13.27 4.18
N PRO A 370 -11.47 -13.82 3.22
CA PRO A 370 -10.02 -14.08 3.29
C PRO A 370 -9.14 -12.89 2.85
N ASP A 371 -9.71 -11.73 2.54
CA ASP A 371 -8.94 -10.57 2.05
C ASP A 371 -8.25 -9.80 3.18
N ALA A 372 -8.72 -9.90 4.43
CA ALA A 372 -8.12 -9.26 5.61
C ALA A 372 -7.85 -10.27 6.74
N ALA A 373 -7.06 -9.85 7.74
CA ALA A 373 -6.87 -10.55 9.01
C ALA A 373 -8.19 -10.69 9.77
N ALA A 374 -8.47 -11.90 10.26
CA ALA A 374 -9.70 -12.20 10.98
C ALA A 374 -9.89 -11.32 12.22
N GLU A 375 -8.80 -11.10 12.97
CA GLU A 375 -8.78 -10.20 14.12
C GLU A 375 -8.59 -8.72 13.72
N GLY A 376 -8.47 -8.43 12.42
CA GLY A 376 -8.27 -7.08 11.88
C GLY A 376 -6.82 -6.58 11.88
N GLU A 377 -5.84 -7.38 12.33
CA GLU A 377 -4.41 -7.28 11.99
C GLU A 377 -3.70 -8.60 12.34
N LEU A 378 -2.49 -8.79 11.83
CA LEU A 378 -1.59 -9.85 12.31
C LEU A 378 -0.84 -9.33 13.53
N ARG A 379 -0.64 -10.19 14.53
CA ARG A 379 0.16 -9.85 15.71
C ARG A 379 1.18 -10.94 15.99
N PHE A 380 2.41 -10.52 16.21
CA PHE A 380 3.53 -11.40 16.50
C PHE A 380 4.14 -10.99 17.83
N ARG A 381 3.97 -11.84 18.84
CA ARG A 381 4.63 -11.65 20.15
C ARG A 381 6.11 -12.01 20.06
N ASN A 382 6.98 -11.19 20.66
CA ASN A 382 8.36 -11.57 20.94
C ASN A 382 8.44 -12.31 22.28
N PRO A 383 8.62 -13.65 22.31
CA PRO A 383 8.65 -14.41 23.55
C PRO A 383 9.87 -14.10 24.42
N SER A 384 10.98 -13.67 23.82
CA SER A 384 12.26 -13.40 24.49
C SER A 384 12.27 -12.08 25.27
N HIS A 385 11.31 -11.18 25.00
CA HIS A 385 11.22 -9.91 25.70
C HIS A 385 10.69 -10.10 27.14
N PRO A 386 11.29 -9.48 28.19
CA PRO A 386 10.86 -9.68 29.58
C PRO A 386 9.37 -9.38 29.84
N ALA A 387 8.82 -8.38 29.14
CA ALA A 387 7.41 -8.01 29.23
C ALA A 387 6.45 -8.91 28.42
N SER A 388 6.92 -9.96 27.75
CA SER A 388 6.09 -10.85 26.91
C SER A 388 5.00 -11.61 27.68
N LYS A 389 5.17 -11.72 29.00
CA LYS A 389 4.25 -12.37 29.95
C LYS A 389 3.39 -11.37 30.73
N SER A 390 3.48 -10.07 30.44
CA SER A 390 2.69 -9.05 31.13
C SER A 390 1.20 -9.25 30.86
N ALA A 391 0.44 -9.54 31.91
CA ALA A 391 -1.02 -9.70 31.82
C ALA A 391 -1.72 -8.41 31.37
N ALA A 392 -1.24 -7.26 31.84
CA ALA A 392 -1.76 -5.95 31.49
C ALA A 392 -1.55 -5.61 30.00
N LEU A 393 -0.42 -6.02 29.42
CA LEU A 393 -0.12 -5.81 28.01
C LEU A 393 -0.65 -6.92 27.09
N ALA A 394 -1.06 -8.06 27.64
CA ALA A 394 -1.51 -9.24 26.89
C ALA A 394 -2.48 -8.91 25.73
N PRO A 395 -3.50 -8.05 25.90
CA PRO A 395 -4.42 -7.72 24.81
C PRO A 395 -3.73 -7.07 23.61
N ALA A 396 -2.60 -6.37 23.79
CA ALA A 396 -1.86 -5.73 22.70
C ALA A 396 -0.75 -6.62 22.11
N ILE A 397 -0.25 -7.61 22.87
CA ILE A 397 0.98 -8.35 22.50
C ILE A 397 0.78 -9.82 22.19
N LEU A 398 -0.35 -10.42 22.58
CA LEU A 398 -0.61 -11.83 22.25
C LEU A 398 -0.76 -11.97 20.73
N SER A 399 -0.13 -13.03 20.20
CA SER A 399 -0.22 -13.33 18.77
C SER A 399 -1.69 -13.54 18.39
N SER A 400 -2.05 -13.10 17.20
CA SER A 400 -3.34 -13.43 16.62
C SER A 400 -3.40 -14.93 16.30
N ASN A 401 -4.58 -15.53 16.43
CA ASN A 401 -4.80 -16.93 16.09
C ASN A 401 -4.90 -17.18 14.60
#